data_AF-A0A2T2YC74-F1
#
_entry.id   AF-A0A2T2YC74-F1
#
_cell.length_a   1.000
_cell.length_b   1.000
_cell.length_c   1.000
_cell.angle_alpha   90.00
_cell.angle_beta   90.00
_cell.angle_gamma   90.00
#
_symmetry.space_group_name_H-M   'P 1'
#
loop_
_entity.id
_entity.type
_entity.pdbx_description
1 polymer ?
#
loop_
_entity_poly.entity_id
_entity_poly.type
_entity_poly.pdbx_seq_one_letter_code
_entity_poly.pdbx_strand_id
1 'polypeptide(L)'
;MKVIYKITYPNGKIYIGKDVTDTLNYFGSANSKLIEKDFTREQRQNFIIKKEILWESETASIKEVNQAEVKFIKFYQSNHPNIGYNQWPKFKLL
;
A
#
# COMPACT_ATOMS: atom_id res chain seq x y z
N MET A 1 9.13 15.87 1.44
CA MET A 1 9.74 14.56 1.13
C MET A 1 8.80 13.80 0.21
N LYS A 2 9.29 12.93 -0.70
CA LYS A 2 8.44 11.99 -1.45
C LYS A 2 8.76 10.59 -0.98
N VAL A 3 7.75 9.79 -0.64
CA VAL A 3 7.93 8.48 -0.03
C VAL A 3 7.13 7.40 -0.74
N ILE A 4 7.66 6.17 -0.75
CA ILE A 4 6.89 4.95 -0.92
C ILE A 4 6.71 4.33 0.45
N TYR A 5 5.49 3.96 0.80
CA TYR A 5 5.18 3.33 2.07
C TYR A 5 4.42 2.02 1.89
N LYS A 6 4.43 1.21 2.94
CA LYS A 6 3.66 -0.01 3.08
C LYS A 6 2.72 0.11 4.26
N ILE A 7 1.44 -0.16 4.03
CA ILE A 7 0.45 -0.38 5.08
C ILE A 7 0.31 -1.88 5.30
N THR A 8 0.39 -2.33 6.56
CA THR A 8 0.09 -3.71 6.95
C THR A 8 -1.20 -3.73 7.74
N TYR A 9 -2.14 -4.58 7.32
CA TYR A 9 -3.46 -4.77 7.95
C TYR A 9 -3.43 -5.94 8.95
N PRO A 10 -4.44 -6.08 9.84
CA PRO A 10 -4.44 -7.14 10.85
C PRO A 10 -4.43 -8.57 10.31
N ASN A 11 -4.92 -8.78 9.08
CA ASN A 11 -4.87 -10.07 8.40
C ASN A 11 -3.51 -10.37 7.73
N GLY A 12 -2.50 -9.53 7.94
CA GLY A 12 -1.17 -9.67 7.34
C GLY A 12 -1.07 -9.18 5.89
N LYS A 13 -2.20 -8.87 5.24
CA LYS A 13 -2.17 -8.30 3.88
C LYS A 13 -1.63 -6.89 3.88
N ILE A 14 -1.04 -6.49 2.77
CA ILE A 14 -0.36 -5.20 2.62
C ILE A 14 -0.95 -4.31 1.52
N TYR A 15 -0.69 -3.02 1.60
CA TYR A 15 -0.89 -2.06 0.53
C TYR A 15 0.37 -1.22 0.37
N ILE A 16 0.86 -1.10 -0.87
CA ILE A 16 1.97 -0.21 -1.22
C ILE A 16 1.39 1.04 -1.85
N GLY A 17 1.74 2.19 -1.28
CA GLY A 17 1.34 3.49 -1.81
C GLY A 17 2.51 4.45 -1.88
N LYS A 18 2.29 5.58 -2.53
CA LYS A 18 3.20 6.72 -2.53
C LYS A 18 2.56 7.93 -1.87
N ASP A 19 3.39 8.81 -1.34
CA ASP A 19 3.00 10.11 -0.82
C ASP A 19 4.05 11.14 -1.25
N VAL A 20 3.63 12.20 -1.96
CA VAL A 20 4.52 13.27 -2.43
C VAL A 20 4.45 14.52 -1.54
N THR A 21 3.58 14.51 -0.53
CA THR A 21 3.41 15.57 0.47
C THR A 21 3.97 15.18 1.84
N ASP A 22 4.29 13.89 2.05
CA ASP A 22 4.80 13.32 3.30
C ASP A 22 3.91 13.63 4.50
N THR A 23 2.63 13.34 4.33
CA THR A 23 1.59 13.63 5.31
C THR A 23 1.45 12.45 6.27
N LEU A 24 1.60 12.72 7.57
CA LEU A 24 1.61 11.69 8.61
C LEU A 24 0.37 10.79 8.58
N ASN A 25 -0.82 11.38 8.45
CA ASN A 25 -2.10 10.67 8.46
C ASN A 25 -2.59 10.22 7.06
N TYR A 26 -1.72 10.26 6.04
CA TYR A 26 -2.06 9.74 4.71
C TYR A 26 -1.73 8.24 4.61
N PHE A 27 -2.76 7.41 4.47
CA PHE A 27 -2.67 5.95 4.37
C PHE A 27 -3.05 5.40 2.98
N GLY A 28 -3.11 6.29 1.98
CA GLY A 28 -3.29 5.94 0.58
C GLY A 28 -4.73 5.84 0.12
N SER A 29 -4.91 5.23 -1.05
CA SER A 29 -6.16 5.17 -1.81
C SER A 29 -6.61 3.74 -2.09
N ALA A 30 -6.23 2.81 -1.20
CA ALA A 30 -6.67 1.42 -1.29
C ALA A 30 -8.20 1.34 -1.30
N ASN A 31 -8.75 0.42 -2.10
CA ASN A 31 -10.20 0.26 -2.23
C ASN A 31 -10.80 -0.29 -0.93
N SER A 32 -11.53 0.55 -0.19
CA SER A 32 -12.09 0.19 1.12
C SER A 32 -12.99 -1.05 1.04
N LYS A 33 -13.80 -1.18 -0.01
CA LYS A 33 -14.70 -2.34 -0.19
C LYS A 33 -13.96 -3.66 -0.39
N LEU A 34 -12.69 -3.64 -0.82
CA LEU A 34 -11.88 -4.86 -0.91
C LEU A 34 -11.31 -5.25 0.45
N ILE A 35 -10.81 -4.26 1.19
CA ILE A 35 -10.28 -4.47 2.53
C ILE A 35 -11.39 -4.96 3.46
N GLU A 36 -12.54 -4.29 3.45
CA GLU A 36 -13.69 -4.60 4.31
C GLU A 36 -14.22 -6.03 4.14
N LYS A 37 -14.01 -6.68 2.97
CA LYS A 37 -14.40 -8.08 2.75
C LYS A 37 -13.62 -9.06 3.62
N ASP A 38 -12.43 -8.69 4.06
CA ASP A 38 -11.54 -9.54 4.85
C ASP A 38 -11.73 -9.35 6.37
N PHE A 39 -12.66 -8.49 6.82
CA PHE A 39 -12.87 -8.18 8.24
C PHE A 39 -14.33 -8.23 8.66
N THR A 40 -14.59 -8.78 9.85
CA THR A 40 -15.93 -8.76 10.45
C THR A 40 -16.31 -7.37 10.97
N ARG A 41 -17.56 -7.18 11.44
CA ARG A 41 -17.96 -5.92 12.09
C ARG A 41 -17.17 -5.67 13.38
N GLU A 42 -16.93 -6.72 14.16
CA GLU A 42 -16.24 -6.68 15.44
C GLU A 42 -14.77 -6.29 15.25
N GLN A 43 -14.07 -6.91 14.28
CA GLN A 43 -12.69 -6.55 13.94
C GLN A 43 -12.54 -5.09 13.48
N ARG A 44 -13.57 -4.53 12.82
CA ARG A 44 -13.58 -3.12 12.40
C ARG A 44 -13.76 -2.13 13.55
N GLN A 45 -14.25 -2.57 14.71
CA GLN A 45 -14.44 -1.67 15.86
C GLN A 45 -13.11 -1.29 16.51
N ASN A 46 -12.14 -2.20 16.50
CA ASN A 46 -10.81 -1.95 17.04
C ASN A 46 -9.76 -2.76 16.27
N PHE A 47 -8.92 -2.06 15.52
CA PHE A 47 -7.79 -2.65 14.82
C PHE A 47 -6.64 -1.67 14.69
N ILE A 48 -5.45 -2.21 14.45
CA ILE A 48 -4.24 -1.45 14.22
C ILE A 48 -3.78 -1.70 12.79
N ILE A 49 -3.34 -0.64 12.12
CA ILE A 49 -2.57 -0.73 10.89
C ILE A 49 -1.19 -0.14 11.13
N LYS A 50 -0.18 -0.68 10.43
CA LYS A 50 1.20 -0.19 10.51
C LYS A 50 1.59 0.45 9.18
N LYS A 51 2.01 1.71 9.20
CA LYS A 51 2.66 2.39 8.07
C LYS A 51 4.18 2.31 8.22
N GLU A 52 4.88 1.87 7.18
CA GLU A 52 6.35 1.80 7.12
C GLU A 52 6.83 2.53 5.87
N ILE A 53 7.77 3.48 5.99
CA ILE A 53 8.44 4.09 4.83
C ILE A 53 9.44 3.06 4.29
N LEU A 54 9.36 2.78 2.99
CA LEU A 54 10.22 1.82 2.29
C LEU A 54 11.30 2.51 1.45
N TRP A 55 11.02 3.73 1.01
CA TRP A 55 11.88 4.53 0.17
C TRP A 55 11.47 5.99 0.29
N GLU A 56 12.44 6.90 0.23
CA GLU A 56 12.20 8.33 0.26
C GLU A 56 13.19 9.10 -0.61
N SER A 57 12.77 10.27 -1.10
CA SER A 57 13.61 11.17 -1.87
C SER A 57 13.06 12.60 -1.86
N GLU A 58 13.96 13.57 -1.69
CA GLU A 58 13.62 14.99 -1.83
C GLU A 58 13.55 15.41 -3.31
N THR A 59 14.46 14.89 -4.13
CA THR A 59 14.73 15.36 -5.49
C THR A 59 14.07 14.55 -6.59
N ALA A 60 13.59 13.33 -6.30
CA ALA A 60 12.95 12.48 -7.30
C ALA A 60 11.78 13.19 -8.00
N SER A 61 11.72 13.06 -9.31
CA SER A 61 10.57 13.45 -10.12
C SER A 61 9.35 12.58 -9.82
N ILE A 62 8.16 13.06 -10.18
CA ILE A 62 6.92 12.28 -10.06
C ILE A 62 7.02 10.96 -10.84
N LYS A 63 7.71 10.96 -11.98
CA LYS A 63 7.93 9.78 -12.81
C LYS A 63 8.75 8.71 -12.06
N GLU A 64 9.83 9.12 -11.39
CA GLU A 64 10.67 8.20 -10.59
C GLU A 64 9.89 7.64 -9.41
N VAL A 65 9.07 8.47 -8.72
CA VAL A 65 8.19 7.99 -7.64
C VAL A 65 7.19 6.95 -8.16
N ASN A 66 6.57 7.19 -9.32
CA ASN A 66 5.65 6.23 -9.94
C ASN A 66 6.34 4.91 -10.31
N GLN A 67 7.58 4.98 -10.81
CA GLN A 67 8.37 3.79 -11.13
C GLN A 67 8.78 3.02 -9.87
N ALA A 68 9.18 3.72 -8.82
CA ALA A 68 9.50 3.13 -7.52
C ALA A 68 8.27 2.42 -6.92
N GLU A 69 7.11 3.06 -6.94
CA GLU A 69 5.84 2.46 -6.49
C GLU A 69 5.56 1.13 -7.20
N VAL A 70 5.65 1.10 -8.53
CA VAL A 70 5.45 -0.14 -9.32
C VAL A 70 6.49 -1.21 -8.97
N LYS A 71 7.75 -0.83 -8.77
CA LYS A 71 8.82 -1.75 -8.38
C LYS A 71 8.51 -2.39 -7.04
N PHE A 72 8.10 -1.61 -6.04
CA PHE A 72 7.75 -2.11 -4.71
C PHE A 72 6.46 -2.94 -4.69
N ILE A 73 5.43 -2.55 -5.46
CA ILE A 73 4.21 -3.37 -5.61
C ILE A 73 4.56 -4.77 -6.12
N LYS A 74 5.41 -4.86 -7.16
CA LYS A 74 5.85 -6.16 -7.71
C LYS A 74 6.75 -6.93 -6.75
N PHE A 75 7.71 -6.25 -6.11
CA PHE A 75 8.66 -6.87 -5.18
C PHE A 75 7.94 -7.52 -4.00
N TYR A 76 6.98 -6.80 -3.38
CA TYR A 76 6.19 -7.32 -2.27
C TYR A 76 4.95 -8.11 -2.72
N GLN A 77 4.70 -8.21 -4.04
CA GLN A 77 3.51 -8.81 -4.62
C GLN A 77 2.20 -8.30 -4.00
N SER A 78 2.15 -7.02 -3.61
CA SER A 78 0.96 -6.44 -2.98
C SER A 78 -0.24 -6.35 -3.93
N ASN A 79 -0.03 -6.66 -5.21
CA ASN A 79 -1.07 -6.82 -6.22
C ASN A 79 -1.68 -8.23 -6.30
N HIS A 80 -1.07 -9.23 -5.65
CA HIS A 80 -1.65 -10.56 -5.53
C HIS A 80 -2.77 -10.52 -4.47
N PRO A 81 -4.01 -10.95 -4.77
CA PRO A 81 -5.14 -10.85 -3.83
C PRO A 81 -4.97 -11.58 -2.47
N ASN A 82 -4.06 -12.54 -2.39
CA ASN A 82 -3.74 -13.27 -1.16
C ASN A 82 -2.68 -12.57 -0.32
N ILE A 83 -1.94 -11.62 -0.90
CA ILE A 83 -0.81 -10.92 -0.26
C ILE A 83 -1.16 -9.45 0.02
N GLY A 84 -1.91 -8.79 -0.87
CA GLY A 84 -2.19 -7.37 -0.71
C GLY A 84 -3.41 -6.86 -1.47
N TYR A 85 -3.59 -5.53 -1.36
CA TYR A 85 -4.77 -4.82 -1.83
C TYR A 85 -4.51 -3.88 -3.03
N ASN A 86 -3.28 -3.83 -3.56
CA ASN A 86 -3.05 -3.10 -4.81
C ASN A 86 -3.79 -3.83 -5.95
N GLN A 87 -4.48 -3.09 -6.81
CA GLN A 87 -5.13 -3.67 -7.99
C GLN A 87 -4.34 -3.45 -9.28
N TRP A 88 -3.39 -2.51 -9.23
CA TRP A 88 -2.51 -2.17 -10.33
C TRP A 88 -1.04 -2.18 -9.86
N PRO A 89 -0.10 -2.66 -10.69
CA PRO A 89 -0.32 -3.37 -11.95
C PRO A 89 -1.08 -4.69 -11.74
N LYS A 90 -1.87 -5.11 -12.74
CA LYS A 90 -2.63 -6.37 -12.66
C LYS A 90 -1.68 -7.54 -12.36
N PHE A 91 -2.00 -8.31 -11.33
CA PHE A 91 -1.28 -9.55 -11.05
C PHE A 91 -1.49 -10.55 -12.19
N LYS A 92 -0.42 -11.22 -12.59
CA LYS A 92 -0.45 -12.28 -13.59
C LYS A 92 0.00 -13.56 -12.90
N LEU A 93 -0.87 -14.58 -12.91
CA LEU A 93 -0.46 -15.95 -12.59
C LEU A 93 0.53 -16.36 -13.68
N LEU A 94 1.74 -16.75 -13.28
CA LEU A 94 2.71 -17.40 -14.16
C LEU A 94 2.28 -18.84 -14.41
#